data_AF-A0A1H3XTH6-F1
#
_entry.id   AF-A0A1H3XTH6-F1
#
_cell.length_a   1.000
_cell.length_b   1.000
_cell.length_c   1.000
_cell.angle_alpha   90.00
_cell.angle_beta   90.00
_cell.angle_gamma   90.00
#
_symmetry.space_group_name_H-M   'P 1'
#
loop_
_entity.id
_entity.type
_entity.pdbx_description
1 polymer ?
#
loop_
_entity_poly.entity_id
_entity_poly.type
_entity_poly.pdbx_seq_one_letter_code
_entity_poly.pdbx_strand_id
1 'polypeptide(L)'
;MSNKERYEMQKLLYVWLSKLGRRSLDSIKTSCDYLVESHQLTSSNPIWEIFWPLVFSGVADHTGKGYYALTEPLILKFESHYYHINNIPVSEKFKEVSVGIYITEGLKNEYDIKEIEVDSKAILKNYPSVDKVVDNFSKSIQDEKELKYYDWKNRIGVAELEKEGLKRFFSYPAKAYMRELPDRTINPDAFAIAYCYGRAISGEGNGTYYSEQKKLVSPAFAIPFTLYRVLQLETMKRKTLPEKEDNTYIYKGVSSSVVKELNRILCNSIRYE
;
A
#
# COMPACT_ATOMS: atom_id res chain seq x y z
N MET A 1 -19.72 5.81 -4.93
CA MET A 1 -19.86 4.36 -5.14
C MET A 1 -20.06 3.65 -3.81
N SER A 2 -21.04 2.75 -3.72
CA SER A 2 -21.28 1.88 -2.56
C SER A 2 -20.25 0.75 -2.46
N ASN A 3 -20.14 0.09 -1.30
CA ASN A 3 -19.22 -1.05 -1.13
C ASN A 3 -19.54 -2.21 -2.08
N LYS A 4 -20.83 -2.46 -2.37
CA LYS A 4 -21.26 -3.51 -3.30
C LYS A 4 -20.85 -3.19 -4.73
N GLU A 5 -21.11 -1.97 -5.19
CA GLU A 5 -20.71 -1.53 -6.53
C GLU A 5 -19.18 -1.59 -6.70
N ARG A 6 -18.44 -1.14 -5.69
CA ARG A 6 -16.97 -1.21 -5.68
C ARG A 6 -16.47 -2.63 -5.83
N TYR A 7 -17.04 -3.56 -5.07
CA TYR A 7 -16.67 -4.97 -5.13
C TYR A 7 -16.92 -5.57 -6.52
N GLU A 8 -18.06 -5.28 -7.14
CA GLU A 8 -18.33 -5.76 -8.51
C GLU A 8 -17.35 -5.19 -9.53
N MET A 9 -16.99 -3.90 -9.45
CA MET A 9 -15.99 -3.32 -10.34
C MET A 9 -14.60 -3.94 -10.14
N GLN A 10 -14.23 -4.21 -8.88
CA GLN A 10 -13.00 -4.92 -8.55
C GLN A 10 -12.97 -6.33 -9.13
N LYS A 11 -14.09 -7.05 -9.08
CA LYS A 11 -14.26 -8.39 -9.68
C LYS A 11 -14.12 -8.37 -11.19
N LEU A 12 -14.72 -7.39 -11.88
CA LEU A 12 -14.56 -7.23 -13.33
C LEU A 12 -13.11 -6.93 -13.71
N LEU A 13 -12.45 -6.02 -13.00
CA LEU A 13 -11.04 -5.70 -13.22
C LEU A 13 -10.14 -6.93 -12.95
N TYR A 14 -10.42 -7.68 -11.88
CA TYR A 14 -9.71 -8.91 -11.53
C TYR A 14 -9.79 -9.95 -12.65
N VAL A 15 -11.00 -10.20 -13.19
CA VAL A 15 -11.19 -11.14 -14.32
C VAL A 15 -10.48 -10.66 -15.58
N TRP A 16 -10.45 -9.35 -15.83
CA TRP A 16 -9.72 -8.79 -16.96
C TRP A 16 -8.21 -8.99 -16.81
N LEU A 17 -7.65 -8.72 -15.63
CA LEU A 17 -6.22 -8.93 -15.35
C LEU A 17 -5.83 -10.41 -15.43
N SER A 18 -6.66 -11.32 -14.91
CA SER A 18 -6.36 -12.76 -14.92
C SER A 18 -6.24 -13.35 -16.33
N LYS A 19 -6.99 -12.82 -17.30
CA LYS A 19 -6.96 -13.29 -18.70
C LYS A 19 -5.80 -12.71 -19.52
N LEU A 20 -5.26 -11.57 -19.09
CA LEU A 20 -4.40 -10.74 -19.93
C LEU A 20 -2.98 -10.56 -19.38
N GLY A 21 -2.69 -11.14 -18.21
CA GLY A 21 -1.39 -11.12 -17.57
C GLY A 21 -1.07 -9.74 -16.98
N ARG A 22 0.03 -9.12 -17.45
CA ARG A 22 0.45 -7.79 -16.99
C ARG A 22 -0.12 -6.64 -17.83
N ARG A 23 -0.42 -5.52 -17.18
CA ARG A 23 -0.99 -4.31 -17.80
C ARG A 23 -0.32 -3.05 -17.27
N SER A 24 -0.16 -2.04 -18.12
CA SER A 24 0.38 -0.75 -17.71
C SER A 24 -0.59 -0.02 -16.78
N LEU A 25 -0.07 0.83 -15.89
CA LEU A 25 -0.87 1.65 -15.00
C LEU A 25 -1.88 2.53 -15.75
N ASP A 26 -1.47 3.09 -16.90
CA ASP A 26 -2.36 3.93 -17.73
C ASP A 26 -3.53 3.11 -18.30
N SER A 27 -3.26 1.89 -18.79
CA SER A 27 -4.32 1.01 -19.26
C SER A 27 -5.29 0.65 -18.13
N ILE A 28 -4.76 0.35 -16.94
CA ILE A 28 -5.58 0.05 -15.77
C ILE A 28 -6.43 1.26 -15.37
N LYS A 29 -5.85 2.46 -15.39
CA LYS A 29 -6.56 3.71 -15.11
C LYS A 29 -7.74 3.89 -16.06
N THR A 30 -7.49 3.83 -17.37
CA THR A 30 -8.54 3.93 -18.39
C THR A 30 -9.61 2.86 -18.21
N SER A 31 -9.24 1.63 -17.85
CA SER A 31 -10.22 0.58 -17.57
C SER A 31 -11.06 0.86 -16.32
N CYS A 32 -10.48 1.41 -15.25
CA CYS A 32 -11.24 1.83 -14.07
C CYS A 32 -12.23 2.96 -14.39
N ASP A 33 -11.80 3.96 -15.17
CA ASP A 33 -12.65 5.07 -15.60
C ASP A 33 -13.82 4.53 -16.47
N TYR A 34 -13.51 3.66 -17.44
CA TYR A 34 -14.53 3.01 -18.28
C TYR A 34 -15.53 2.19 -17.47
N LEU A 35 -15.07 1.41 -16.47
CA LEU A 35 -15.96 0.62 -15.61
C LEU A 35 -16.95 1.50 -14.85
N VAL A 36 -16.51 2.66 -14.36
CA VAL A 36 -17.37 3.63 -13.66
C VAL A 36 -18.38 4.24 -14.63
N GLU A 37 -17.93 4.68 -15.81
CA GLU A 37 -18.80 5.27 -16.83
C GLU A 37 -19.85 4.27 -17.36
N SER A 38 -19.43 3.06 -17.73
CA SER A 38 -20.31 2.06 -18.33
C SER A 38 -21.41 1.56 -17.38
N HIS A 39 -21.16 1.64 -16.07
CA HIS A 39 -22.12 1.26 -15.03
C HIS A 39 -22.82 2.47 -14.39
N GLN A 40 -22.63 3.69 -14.94
CA GLN A 40 -23.26 4.93 -14.46
C GLN A 40 -23.00 5.20 -12.96
N LEU A 41 -21.80 4.87 -12.50
CA LEU A 41 -21.39 5.05 -11.10
C LEU A 41 -20.74 6.43 -10.90
N THR A 42 -20.85 6.96 -9.68
CA THR A 42 -20.13 8.18 -9.30
C THR A 42 -18.89 7.84 -8.48
N SER A 43 -17.72 8.22 -8.99
CA SER A 43 -16.44 8.20 -8.27
C SER A 43 -15.59 9.40 -8.67
N SER A 44 -14.97 10.05 -7.69
CA SER A 44 -14.00 11.12 -7.94
C SER A 44 -12.63 10.58 -8.32
N ASN A 45 -12.37 9.29 -8.04
CA ASN A 45 -11.09 8.69 -8.32
C ASN A 45 -11.18 7.16 -8.53
N PRO A 46 -11.67 6.71 -9.70
CA PRO A 46 -11.98 5.30 -9.97
C PRO A 46 -10.82 4.34 -9.68
N ILE A 47 -9.59 4.70 -10.09
CA ILE A 47 -8.42 3.85 -9.87
C ILE A 47 -8.11 3.61 -8.39
N TRP A 48 -8.36 4.60 -7.52
CA TRP A 48 -8.15 4.47 -6.06
C TRP A 48 -9.24 3.67 -5.36
N GLU A 49 -10.43 3.64 -5.92
CA GLU A 49 -11.52 2.82 -5.36
C GLU A 49 -11.49 1.38 -5.88
N ILE A 50 -11.03 1.16 -7.12
CA ILE A 50 -11.10 -0.14 -7.78
C ILE A 50 -9.75 -0.85 -7.75
N PHE A 51 -8.68 -0.24 -8.27
CA PHE A 51 -7.41 -0.93 -8.48
C PHE A 51 -6.48 -0.92 -7.26
N TRP A 52 -6.26 0.25 -6.65
CA TRP A 52 -5.32 0.36 -5.52
C TRP A 52 -5.64 -0.57 -4.33
N PRO A 53 -6.91 -0.87 -4.00
CA PRO A 53 -7.22 -1.87 -2.98
C PRO A 53 -6.66 -3.26 -3.30
N LEU A 54 -6.60 -3.66 -4.58
CA LEU A 54 -5.99 -4.92 -5.00
C LEU A 54 -4.47 -4.92 -4.81
N VAL A 55 -3.83 -3.77 -5.03
CA VAL A 55 -2.40 -3.61 -4.76
C VAL A 55 -2.14 -3.64 -3.26
N PHE A 56 -2.90 -2.88 -2.48
CA PHE A 56 -2.74 -2.83 -1.02
C PHE A 56 -2.98 -4.20 -0.37
N SER A 57 -3.94 -4.98 -0.86
CA SER A 57 -4.24 -6.31 -0.31
C SER A 57 -3.23 -7.40 -0.71
N GLY A 58 -2.37 -7.14 -1.70
CA GLY A 58 -1.42 -8.12 -2.24
C GLY A 58 -2.01 -9.03 -3.32
N VAL A 59 -3.21 -8.73 -3.82
CA VAL A 59 -3.86 -9.43 -4.94
C VAL A 59 -3.21 -9.09 -6.29
N ALA A 60 -2.75 -7.85 -6.44
CA ALA A 60 -2.01 -7.39 -7.60
C ALA A 60 -0.67 -6.78 -7.17
N ASP A 61 0.34 -6.87 -8.02
CA ASP A 61 1.66 -6.31 -7.73
C ASP A 61 2.32 -5.62 -8.90
N HIS A 62 3.25 -4.72 -8.59
CA HIS A 62 4.09 -4.05 -9.60
C HIS A 62 5.11 -5.04 -10.13
N THR A 63 5.15 -5.17 -11.46
CA THR A 63 6.02 -6.11 -12.19
C THR A 63 7.16 -5.39 -12.92
N GLY A 64 7.43 -4.13 -12.53
CA GLY A 64 8.44 -3.26 -13.14
C GLY A 64 7.90 -2.41 -14.30
N LYS A 65 8.60 -1.30 -14.57
CA LYS A 65 8.35 -0.39 -15.71
C LYS A 65 6.90 0.12 -15.79
N GLY A 66 6.24 0.29 -14.64
CA GLY A 66 4.85 0.75 -14.56
C GLY A 66 3.79 -0.29 -14.90
N TYR A 67 4.16 -1.57 -14.97
CA TYR A 67 3.21 -2.67 -15.21
C TYR A 67 2.80 -3.33 -13.91
N TYR A 68 1.57 -3.84 -13.89
CA TYR A 68 0.99 -4.58 -12.79
C TYR A 68 0.36 -5.88 -13.28
N ALA A 69 0.37 -6.91 -12.45
CA ALA A 69 -0.28 -8.19 -12.71
C ALA A 69 -0.91 -8.71 -11.42
N LEU A 70 -1.81 -9.69 -11.54
CA LEU A 70 -2.19 -10.49 -10.38
C LEU A 70 -0.97 -11.22 -9.83
N THR A 71 -0.86 -11.31 -8.51
CA THR A 71 0.16 -12.13 -7.86
C THR A 71 -0.08 -13.61 -8.15
N GLU A 72 0.99 -14.40 -8.13
CA GLU A 72 0.85 -15.85 -8.25
C GLU A 72 -0.03 -16.41 -7.12
N PRO A 73 -0.86 -17.43 -7.41
CA PRO A 73 -1.59 -18.16 -6.38
C PRO A 73 -0.67 -18.60 -5.24
N LEU A 74 -1.03 -18.27 -4.01
CA LEU A 74 -0.27 -18.66 -2.82
C LEU A 74 -1.19 -18.86 -1.62
N ILE A 75 -0.73 -19.67 -0.67
CA ILE A 75 -1.40 -19.92 0.60
C ILE A 75 -0.54 -19.35 1.72
N LEU A 76 -1.07 -18.37 2.44
CA LEU A 76 -0.47 -17.87 3.67
C LEU A 76 -0.92 -18.77 4.82
N LYS A 77 0.05 -19.43 5.45
CA LYS A 77 -0.19 -20.34 6.57
C LYS A 77 0.01 -19.61 7.89
N PHE A 78 -1.00 -19.68 8.75
CA PHE A 78 -0.97 -19.24 10.14
C PHE A 78 -1.28 -20.41 11.07
N GLU A 79 -1.04 -20.24 12.37
CA GLU A 79 -1.18 -21.32 13.35
C GLU A 79 -2.57 -21.98 13.37
N SER A 80 -3.63 -21.21 13.08
CA SER A 80 -5.03 -21.66 13.24
C SER A 80 -5.87 -21.58 11.96
N HIS A 81 -5.31 -21.09 10.85
CA HIS A 81 -6.05 -20.83 9.62
C HIS A 81 -5.09 -20.54 8.46
N TYR A 82 -5.67 -20.46 7.27
CA TYR A 82 -4.96 -20.24 6.01
C TYR A 82 -5.67 -19.16 5.20
N TYR A 83 -4.90 -18.28 4.56
CA TYR A 83 -5.42 -17.37 3.55
C TYR A 83 -4.95 -17.79 2.16
N HIS A 84 -5.90 -17.99 1.25
CA HIS A 84 -5.66 -18.28 -0.16
C HIS A 84 -5.68 -16.96 -0.92
N ILE A 85 -4.56 -16.64 -1.57
CA ILE A 85 -4.43 -15.44 -2.40
C ILE A 85 -4.48 -15.87 -3.87
N ASN A 86 -5.36 -15.24 -4.66
CA ASN A 86 -5.63 -15.55 -6.07
C ASN A 86 -5.92 -17.04 -6.35
N ASN A 87 -6.34 -17.76 -5.33
CA ASN A 87 -6.76 -19.15 -5.37
C ASN A 87 -8.06 -19.28 -4.56
N ILE A 88 -9.04 -19.97 -5.13
CA ILE A 88 -10.27 -20.31 -4.43
C ILE A 88 -10.34 -21.85 -4.38
N PRO A 89 -10.34 -22.47 -3.19
CA PRO A 89 -10.45 -23.92 -3.07
C PRO A 89 -11.70 -24.47 -3.76
N VAL A 90 -11.54 -25.57 -4.51
CA VAL A 90 -12.59 -26.23 -5.31
C VAL A 90 -13.72 -26.77 -4.43
N SER A 91 -13.37 -27.23 -3.23
CA SER A 91 -14.32 -27.73 -2.24
C SER A 91 -15.34 -26.68 -1.78
N GLU A 92 -15.11 -25.41 -2.07
CA GLU A 92 -16.09 -24.35 -1.88
C GLU A 92 -16.91 -24.14 -3.16
N LYS A 93 -18.20 -24.50 -3.13
CA LYS A 93 -19.13 -24.29 -4.26
C LYS A 93 -19.47 -22.80 -4.40
N PHE A 94 -18.56 -22.02 -4.96
CA PHE A 94 -18.86 -20.64 -5.32
C PHE A 94 -19.67 -20.60 -6.62
N LYS A 95 -20.84 -19.94 -6.57
CA LYS A 95 -21.62 -19.60 -7.77
C LYS A 95 -21.02 -18.40 -8.52
N GLU A 96 -20.07 -17.68 -7.91
CA GLU A 96 -19.52 -16.42 -8.42
C GLU A 96 -18.02 -16.28 -8.18
N VAL A 97 -17.34 -15.53 -9.05
CA VAL A 97 -15.92 -15.16 -8.88
C VAL A 97 -15.74 -14.30 -7.62
N SER A 98 -14.85 -14.71 -6.72
CA SER A 98 -14.44 -13.92 -5.56
C SER A 98 -13.14 -13.17 -5.84
N VAL A 99 -13.00 -11.96 -5.29
CA VAL A 99 -11.76 -11.18 -5.43
C VAL A 99 -10.72 -11.70 -4.44
N GLY A 100 -9.80 -12.51 -4.97
CA GLY A 100 -8.38 -12.56 -4.62
C GLY A 100 -7.94 -13.00 -3.21
N ILE A 101 -8.75 -12.94 -2.14
CA ILE A 101 -8.34 -13.37 -0.79
C ILE A 101 -9.47 -14.17 -0.14
N TYR A 102 -9.16 -15.37 0.32
CA TYR A 102 -10.12 -16.26 0.97
C TYR A 102 -9.54 -16.92 2.22
N ILE A 103 -10.30 -17.00 3.31
CA ILE A 103 -9.86 -17.57 4.60
C ILE A 103 -10.48 -18.95 4.83
N THR A 104 -9.68 -19.89 5.35
CA THR A 104 -10.10 -21.26 5.71
C THR A 104 -9.48 -21.69 7.03
N GLU A 105 -10.18 -22.52 7.82
CA GLU A 105 -9.63 -23.05 9.08
C GLU A 105 -8.75 -24.27 8.89
N GLY A 106 -8.99 -25.06 7.84
CA GLY A 106 -8.17 -26.20 7.44
C GLY A 106 -7.44 -25.94 6.12
N LEU A 107 -6.28 -26.57 5.95
CA LEU A 107 -5.54 -26.48 4.69
C LEU A 107 -6.36 -27.12 3.57
N LYS A 108 -6.60 -26.35 2.50
CA LYS A 108 -7.23 -26.80 1.26
C LYS A 108 -6.29 -26.55 0.09
N ASN A 109 -5.40 -27.50 -0.19
CA ASN A 109 -4.37 -27.35 -1.21
C ASN A 109 -4.53 -28.38 -2.34
N GLU A 110 -5.63 -28.29 -3.10
CA GLU A 110 -5.99 -29.28 -4.12
C GLU A 110 -5.10 -29.21 -5.38
N TYR A 111 -4.36 -28.11 -5.56
CA TYR A 111 -3.56 -27.82 -6.75
C TYR A 111 -2.06 -27.65 -6.46
N ASP A 112 -1.58 -28.11 -5.29
CA ASP A 112 -0.18 -27.97 -4.86
C ASP A 112 0.32 -26.51 -4.95
N ILE A 113 -0.55 -25.58 -4.54
CA ILE A 113 -0.27 -24.16 -4.45
C ILE A 113 0.80 -23.93 -3.39
N LYS A 114 1.73 -23.01 -3.69
CA LYS A 114 2.82 -22.65 -2.79
C LYS A 114 2.31 -22.16 -1.44
N GLU A 115 2.74 -22.82 -0.38
CA GLU A 115 2.49 -22.43 1.00
C GLU A 115 3.64 -21.56 1.54
N ILE A 116 3.29 -20.49 2.25
CA ILE A 116 4.25 -19.54 2.82
C ILE A 116 3.84 -19.23 4.26
N GLU A 117 4.77 -19.44 5.19
CA GLU A 117 4.69 -18.89 6.54
C GLU A 117 5.38 -17.52 6.55
N VAL A 118 4.71 -16.51 7.12
CA VAL A 118 5.21 -15.13 7.09
C VAL A 118 5.54 -14.62 8.49
N ASP A 119 6.80 -14.24 8.67
CA ASP A 119 7.23 -13.45 9.82
C ASP A 119 7.37 -11.97 9.44
N SER A 120 6.33 -11.19 9.75
CA SER A 120 6.30 -9.73 9.57
C SER A 120 7.49 -9.01 10.21
N LYS A 121 7.95 -9.48 11.39
CA LYS A 121 9.10 -8.87 12.07
C LYS A 121 10.38 -9.11 11.28
N ALA A 122 10.57 -10.32 10.77
CA ALA A 122 11.73 -10.65 9.92
C ALA A 122 11.74 -9.81 8.63
N ILE A 123 10.57 -9.58 8.01
CA ILE A 123 10.44 -8.68 6.85
C ILE A 123 10.88 -7.26 7.22
N LEU A 124 10.32 -6.70 8.31
CA LEU A 124 10.63 -5.32 8.71
C LEU A 124 12.10 -5.13 9.13
N LYS A 125 12.75 -6.13 9.74
CA LYS A 125 14.18 -6.04 10.09
C LYS A 125 15.08 -5.75 8.90
N ASN A 126 14.73 -6.28 7.73
CA ASN A 126 15.50 -6.08 6.49
C ASN A 126 15.09 -4.81 5.73
N TYR A 127 14.04 -4.11 6.19
CA TYR A 127 13.55 -2.92 5.53
C TYR A 127 14.42 -1.70 5.88
N PRO A 128 14.91 -0.93 4.89
CA PRO A 128 15.65 0.31 5.15
C PRO A 128 14.73 1.36 5.79
N SER A 129 15.30 2.28 6.56
CA SER A 129 14.56 3.44 7.05
C SER A 129 14.28 4.43 5.92
N VAL A 130 13.17 5.18 6.02
CA VAL A 130 12.68 6.03 4.93
C VAL A 130 13.67 7.13 4.56
N ASP A 131 14.43 7.66 5.52
CA ASP A 131 15.53 8.61 5.29
C ASP A 131 16.60 8.01 4.36
N LYS A 132 17.04 6.77 4.64
CA LYS A 132 18.05 6.08 3.82
C LYS A 132 17.53 5.80 2.41
N VAL A 133 16.24 5.55 2.24
CA VAL A 133 15.67 5.37 0.90
C VAL A 133 15.67 6.69 0.13
N VAL A 134 15.21 7.78 0.76
CA VAL A 134 15.18 9.11 0.14
C VAL A 134 16.60 9.61 -0.18
N ASP A 135 17.58 9.33 0.67
CA ASP A 135 18.98 9.68 0.45
C ASP A 135 19.56 9.11 -0.84
N ASN A 136 19.09 7.93 -1.26
CA ASN A 136 19.51 7.24 -2.46
C ASN A 136 18.80 7.73 -3.74
N PHE A 137 17.81 8.60 -3.63
CA PHE A 137 17.20 9.23 -4.80
C PHE A 137 18.18 10.20 -5.49
N SER A 138 17.90 10.56 -6.74
CA SER A 138 18.75 11.46 -7.51
C SER A 138 18.85 12.83 -6.83
N LYS A 139 20.08 13.33 -6.63
CA LYS A 139 20.29 14.71 -6.19
C LYS A 139 19.74 15.67 -7.25
N SER A 140 19.00 16.67 -6.80
CA SER A 140 18.47 17.73 -7.65
C SER A 140 18.66 19.07 -6.97
N ILE A 141 18.71 20.13 -7.76
CA ILE A 141 18.73 21.51 -7.29
C ILE A 141 17.70 22.25 -8.14
N GLN A 142 16.59 22.66 -7.51
CA GLN A 142 15.53 23.46 -8.13
C GLN A 142 15.34 24.74 -7.32
N ASP A 143 14.82 25.79 -7.95
CA ASP A 143 14.42 26.99 -7.22
C ASP A 143 13.22 26.67 -6.32
N GLU A 144 13.40 26.81 -5.00
CA GLU A 144 12.38 26.55 -4.00
C GLU A 144 11.14 27.44 -4.12
N LYS A 145 11.24 28.58 -4.81
CA LYS A 145 10.13 29.50 -5.05
C LYS A 145 9.11 28.93 -6.03
N GLU A 146 9.53 28.02 -6.91
CA GLU A 146 8.67 27.39 -7.90
C GLU A 146 7.98 26.12 -7.36
N LEU A 147 8.40 25.63 -6.19
CA LEU A 147 7.91 24.40 -5.60
C LEU A 147 6.59 24.57 -4.84
N LYS A 148 5.61 23.72 -5.18
CA LYS A 148 4.34 23.57 -4.45
C LYS A 148 4.47 22.45 -3.42
N TYR A 149 4.50 22.78 -2.13
CA TYR A 149 4.69 21.81 -1.04
C TYR A 149 3.38 21.15 -0.60
N TYR A 150 3.41 19.84 -0.32
CA TYR A 150 2.28 19.14 0.30
C TYR A 150 2.08 19.60 1.76
N ASP A 151 3.16 19.74 2.53
CA ASP A 151 3.18 20.45 3.79
C ASP A 151 3.56 21.92 3.54
N TRP A 152 2.59 22.70 3.08
CA TRP A 152 2.80 24.10 2.74
C TRP A 152 3.16 24.97 3.96
N LYS A 153 2.80 24.53 5.17
CA LYS A 153 3.04 25.28 6.41
C LYS A 153 4.51 25.21 6.81
N ASN A 154 5.07 24.00 6.86
CA ASN A 154 6.48 23.83 7.23
C ASN A 154 7.43 23.92 6.04
N ARG A 155 6.92 23.79 4.80
CA ARG A 155 7.69 23.77 3.55
C ARG A 155 8.83 22.74 3.59
N ILE A 156 8.53 21.55 4.10
CA ILE A 156 9.43 20.41 4.22
C ILE A 156 8.74 19.17 3.63
N GLY A 157 9.52 18.26 3.06
CA GLY A 157 9.03 16.98 2.56
C GLY A 157 8.71 17.04 1.08
N VAL A 158 7.59 16.42 0.68
CA VAL A 158 7.26 16.30 -0.74
C VAL A 158 6.79 17.64 -1.30
N ALA A 159 7.35 18.01 -2.45
CA ALA A 159 6.95 19.16 -3.23
C ALA A 159 6.87 18.83 -4.72
N GLU A 160 6.06 19.58 -5.44
CA GLU A 160 5.82 19.39 -6.87
C GLU A 160 6.26 20.61 -7.67
N LEU A 161 6.76 20.35 -8.88
CA LEU A 161 7.07 21.35 -9.88
C LEU A 161 6.33 20.99 -11.17
N GLU A 162 5.45 21.88 -11.62
CA GLU A 162 4.75 21.76 -12.89
C GLU A 162 5.58 22.44 -13.99
N LYS A 163 6.69 21.81 -14.39
CA LYS A 163 7.56 22.28 -15.48
C LYS A 163 7.87 21.13 -16.40
N GLU A 164 7.34 21.19 -17.63
CA GLU A 164 7.45 20.12 -18.64
C GLU A 164 6.86 18.77 -18.16
N GLY A 165 5.81 18.83 -17.34
CA GLY A 165 5.20 17.70 -16.63
C GLY A 165 5.24 17.89 -15.11
N LEU A 166 4.56 16.99 -14.38
CA LEU A 166 4.58 17.00 -12.92
C LEU A 166 5.83 16.28 -12.41
N LYS A 167 6.84 17.03 -11.98
CA LYS A 167 8.00 16.47 -11.27
C LYS A 167 7.80 16.58 -9.76
N ARG A 168 8.31 15.60 -9.03
CA ARG A 168 8.22 15.56 -7.57
C ARG A 168 9.58 15.53 -6.93
N PHE A 169 9.72 16.24 -5.84
CA PHE A 169 10.95 16.34 -5.08
C PHE A 169 10.67 16.10 -3.60
N PHE A 170 11.65 15.57 -2.89
CA PHE A 170 11.76 15.73 -1.46
C PHE A 170 12.67 16.92 -1.22
N SER A 171 12.18 17.91 -0.48
CA SER A 171 12.90 19.15 -0.18
C SER A 171 12.95 19.39 1.32
N TYR A 172 14.14 19.74 1.81
CA TYR A 172 14.36 20.25 3.16
C TYR A 172 15.28 21.48 3.08
N PRO A 173 14.69 22.68 2.89
CA PRO A 173 15.39 23.94 2.64
C PRO A 173 16.46 24.28 3.66
N ALA A 174 16.14 24.13 4.95
CA ALA A 174 17.04 24.48 6.05
C ALA A 174 18.36 23.67 6.05
N LYS A 175 18.42 22.55 5.30
CA LYS A 175 19.62 21.72 5.14
C LYS A 175 20.18 21.75 3.72
N ALA A 176 19.67 22.63 2.84
CA ALA A 176 19.98 22.63 1.41
C ALA A 176 19.87 21.22 0.78
N TYR A 177 18.85 20.46 1.21
CA TYR A 177 18.69 19.06 0.86
C TYR A 177 17.53 18.91 -0.11
N MET A 178 17.81 18.42 -1.31
CA MET A 178 16.79 18.12 -2.31
C MET A 178 17.10 16.84 -3.06
N ARG A 179 16.04 16.06 -3.30
CA ARG A 179 16.07 14.77 -4.01
C ARG A 179 14.90 14.67 -4.96
N GLU A 180 15.13 14.29 -6.20
CA GLU A 180 14.06 14.03 -7.17
C GLU A 180 13.45 12.65 -6.89
N LEU A 181 12.14 12.60 -6.70
CA LEU A 181 11.44 11.33 -6.50
C LEU A 181 11.43 10.59 -7.84
N PRO A 182 11.82 9.30 -7.85
CA PRO A 182 11.65 8.49 -9.05
C PRO A 182 10.18 8.39 -9.43
N ASP A 183 9.92 8.29 -10.73
CA ASP A 183 8.58 8.11 -11.26
C ASP A 183 7.92 6.82 -10.73
N ARG A 184 6.59 6.81 -10.66
CA ARG A 184 5.80 5.68 -10.15
C ARG A 184 6.03 4.40 -10.97
N THR A 185 6.44 4.52 -12.23
CA THR A 185 6.82 3.40 -13.09
C THR A 185 8.11 2.70 -12.62
N ILE A 186 9.01 3.44 -11.96
CA ILE A 186 10.28 2.94 -11.41
C ILE A 186 10.07 2.46 -9.97
N ASN A 187 9.53 3.33 -9.11
CA ASN A 187 9.27 3.00 -7.70
C ASN A 187 7.88 3.51 -7.30
N PRO A 188 6.87 2.62 -7.23
CA PRO A 188 5.51 3.02 -6.92
C PRO A 188 5.29 3.51 -5.48
N ASP A 189 6.24 3.24 -4.56
CA ASP A 189 6.20 3.63 -3.15
C ASP A 189 7.01 4.90 -2.84
N ALA A 190 7.79 5.42 -3.80
CA ALA A 190 8.72 6.53 -3.56
C ALA A 190 8.04 7.78 -2.98
N PHE A 191 6.85 8.11 -3.48
CA PHE A 191 6.04 9.21 -2.94
C PHE A 191 5.68 8.97 -1.47
N ALA A 192 5.15 7.80 -1.15
CA ALA A 192 4.70 7.46 0.19
C ALA A 192 5.87 7.44 1.19
N ILE A 193 7.00 6.86 0.79
CA ILE A 193 8.24 6.83 1.58
C ILE A 193 8.73 8.26 1.87
N ALA A 194 8.82 9.10 0.84
CA ALA A 194 9.24 10.49 0.97
C ALA A 194 8.27 11.30 1.84
N TYR A 195 6.97 11.06 1.69
CA TYR A 195 5.94 11.72 2.50
C TYR A 195 6.05 11.34 3.98
N CYS A 196 6.20 10.05 4.29
CA CYS A 196 6.44 9.58 5.66
C CYS A 196 7.71 10.20 6.27
N TYR A 197 8.78 10.33 5.48
CA TYR A 197 10.00 10.99 5.97
C TYR A 197 9.76 12.48 6.28
N GLY A 198 9.01 13.18 5.42
CA GLY A 198 8.62 14.57 5.63
C GLY A 198 7.86 14.75 6.94
N ARG A 199 6.85 13.90 7.18
CA ARG A 199 6.09 13.89 8.45
C ARG A 199 6.96 13.67 9.68
N ALA A 200 7.97 12.80 9.57
CA ALA A 200 8.90 12.54 10.67
C ALA A 200 9.74 13.78 11.01
N ILE A 201 10.22 14.49 9.99
CA ILE A 201 11.03 15.72 10.17
C ILE A 201 10.16 16.89 10.66
N SER A 202 8.94 17.03 10.15
CA SER A 202 7.99 18.09 10.56
C SER A 202 7.35 17.84 11.94
N GLY A 203 7.61 16.70 12.59
CA GLY A 203 7.04 16.36 13.90
C GLY A 203 5.56 15.93 13.89
N GLU A 204 4.94 15.80 12.71
CA GLU A 204 3.55 15.35 12.57
C GLU A 204 3.33 13.91 13.03
N GLY A 205 4.38 13.08 12.96
CA GLY A 205 4.32 11.66 13.31
C GLY A 205 3.68 10.80 12.21
N ASN A 206 4.02 9.51 12.19
CA ASN A 206 3.48 8.51 11.25
C ASN A 206 2.49 7.52 11.91
N GLY A 207 2.11 7.77 13.15
CA GLY A 207 1.07 7.02 13.84
C GLY A 207 1.18 7.07 15.35
N THR A 208 0.20 6.45 16.00
CA THR A 208 0.14 6.25 17.44
C THR A 208 -0.07 4.76 17.72
N TYR A 209 0.76 4.18 18.57
CA TYR A 209 0.65 2.82 19.04
C TYR A 209 0.16 2.78 20.48
N TYR A 210 -1.03 2.20 20.66
CA TYR A 210 -1.66 1.96 21.96
C TYR A 210 -1.20 0.61 22.49
N SER A 211 -0.23 0.63 23.41
CA SER A 211 0.53 -0.56 23.82
C SER A 211 -0.35 -1.59 24.53
N GLU A 212 -1.21 -1.13 25.43
CA GLU A 212 -2.18 -1.97 26.17
C GLU A 212 -3.17 -2.66 25.23
N GLN A 213 -3.61 -1.96 24.18
CA GLN A 213 -4.58 -2.48 23.20
C GLN A 213 -3.92 -3.27 22.07
N LYS A 214 -2.58 -3.27 21.98
CA LYS A 214 -1.82 -3.79 20.83
C LYS A 214 -2.38 -3.26 19.51
N LYS A 215 -2.64 -1.95 19.46
CA LYS A 215 -3.34 -1.29 18.35
C LYS A 215 -2.48 -0.17 17.78
N LEU A 216 -2.20 -0.23 16.48
CA LEU A 216 -1.54 0.86 15.76
C LEU A 216 -2.58 1.64 14.95
N VAL A 217 -2.60 2.95 15.12
CA VAL A 217 -3.38 3.88 14.30
C VAL A 217 -2.41 4.72 13.48
N SER A 218 -2.52 4.69 12.16
CA SER A 218 -1.68 5.48 11.26
C SER A 218 -2.50 6.35 10.33
N PRO A 219 -1.96 7.46 9.81
CA PRO A 219 -2.58 8.17 8.69
C PRO A 219 -2.81 7.22 7.50
N ALA A 220 -3.98 7.34 6.86
CA ALA A 220 -4.30 6.58 5.67
C ALA A 220 -3.66 7.17 4.40
N PHE A 221 -3.45 8.48 4.39
CA PHE A 221 -2.82 9.16 3.27
C PHE A 221 -1.33 8.79 3.19
N ALA A 222 -0.92 8.33 2.01
CA ALA A 222 0.47 8.11 1.63
C ALA A 222 1.26 7.16 2.56
N ILE A 223 0.61 6.16 3.13
CA ILE A 223 1.30 5.00 3.71
C ILE A 223 1.92 4.15 2.58
N PRO A 224 3.20 3.74 2.68
CA PRO A 224 3.79 2.82 1.71
C PRO A 224 3.01 1.50 1.66
N PHE A 225 2.61 1.03 0.47
CA PHE A 225 1.78 -0.17 0.36
C PHE A 225 2.52 -1.42 0.86
N THR A 226 3.85 -1.43 0.75
CA THR A 226 4.72 -2.45 1.34
C THR A 226 4.57 -2.53 2.85
N LEU A 227 4.63 -1.40 3.57
CA LEU A 227 4.43 -1.37 5.02
C LEU A 227 2.98 -1.71 5.40
N TYR A 228 2.01 -1.25 4.61
CA TYR A 228 0.62 -1.63 4.79
C TYR A 228 0.42 -3.14 4.71
N ARG A 229 1.00 -3.81 3.70
CA ARG A 229 0.89 -5.27 3.52
C ARG A 229 1.49 -6.03 4.70
N VAL A 230 2.64 -5.59 5.22
CA VAL A 230 3.27 -6.23 6.38
C VAL A 230 2.41 -6.07 7.64
N LEU A 231 1.77 -4.91 7.83
CA LEU A 231 0.82 -4.71 8.91
C LEU A 231 -0.47 -5.51 8.73
N GLN A 232 -0.95 -5.67 7.50
CA GLN A 232 -2.08 -6.56 7.18
C GLN A 232 -1.76 -8.02 7.53
N LEU A 233 -0.53 -8.49 7.29
CA LEU A 233 -0.12 -9.84 7.69
C LEU A 233 -0.18 -10.03 9.22
N GLU A 234 0.13 -8.98 10.00
CA GLU A 234 -0.02 -9.02 11.46
C GLU A 234 -1.48 -9.08 11.91
N THR A 235 -2.39 -8.35 11.25
CA THR A 235 -3.82 -8.44 11.59
C THR A 235 -4.40 -9.80 11.17
N MET A 236 -3.97 -10.31 10.01
CA MET A 236 -4.39 -11.61 9.48
C MET A 236 -4.08 -12.76 10.44
N LYS A 237 -2.97 -12.73 11.19
CA LYS A 237 -2.68 -13.71 12.28
C LYS A 237 -3.83 -13.90 13.25
N ARG A 238 -4.71 -12.89 13.40
CA ARG A 238 -5.88 -12.90 14.29
C ARG A 238 -7.21 -12.96 13.55
N LYS A 239 -7.21 -13.37 12.29
CA LYS A 239 -8.39 -13.41 11.40
C LYS A 239 -9.02 -12.02 11.17
N THR A 240 -8.26 -10.94 11.33
CA THR A 240 -8.75 -9.56 11.10
C THR A 240 -8.01 -8.88 9.95
N LEU A 241 -8.64 -7.86 9.38
CA LEU A 241 -8.05 -7.00 8.35
C LEU A 241 -7.89 -5.57 8.89
N PRO A 242 -7.01 -4.75 8.28
CA PRO A 242 -6.94 -3.33 8.61
C PRO A 242 -8.29 -2.64 8.38
N GLU A 243 -8.72 -1.84 9.34
CA GLU A 243 -9.92 -1.01 9.25
C GLU A 243 -9.54 0.38 8.78
N LYS A 244 -10.40 1.03 7.99
CA LYS A 244 -10.25 2.43 7.60
C LYS A 244 -11.34 3.25 8.26
N GLU A 245 -10.94 4.19 9.11
CA GLU A 245 -11.82 5.18 9.73
C GLU A 245 -11.32 6.57 9.36
N ASP A 246 -12.17 7.34 8.67
CA ASP A 246 -11.85 8.66 8.12
C ASP A 246 -10.51 8.67 7.35
N ASN A 247 -9.53 9.40 7.88
CA ASN A 247 -8.21 9.59 7.32
C ASN A 247 -7.15 8.70 7.99
N THR A 248 -7.56 7.62 8.65
CA THR A 248 -6.66 6.70 9.36
C THR A 248 -6.90 5.23 9.01
N TYR A 249 -5.83 4.44 9.13
CA TYR A 249 -5.90 3.00 9.20
C TYR A 249 -5.71 2.54 10.64
N ILE A 250 -6.48 1.52 11.04
CA ILE A 250 -6.44 0.89 12.35
C ILE A 250 -6.00 -0.56 12.18
N TYR A 251 -4.88 -0.91 12.81
CA TYR A 251 -4.31 -2.25 12.82
C TYR A 251 -4.41 -2.82 14.22
N LYS A 252 -5.27 -3.81 14.40
CA LYS A 252 -5.50 -4.47 15.70
C LYS A 252 -4.58 -5.68 15.88
N GLY A 253 -4.08 -5.85 17.09
CA GLY A 253 -3.31 -7.03 17.47
C GLY A 253 -1.85 -7.05 17.01
N VAL A 254 -1.30 -5.90 16.62
CA VAL A 254 0.10 -5.74 16.18
C VAL A 254 1.01 -5.83 17.39
N SER A 255 2.04 -6.67 17.33
CA SER A 255 2.97 -6.83 18.46
C SER A 255 3.87 -5.59 18.65
N SER A 256 4.23 -5.29 19.90
CA SER A 256 5.20 -4.21 20.21
C SER A 256 6.54 -4.39 19.51
N SER A 257 6.95 -5.65 19.28
CA SER A 257 8.18 -5.97 18.57
C SER A 257 8.13 -5.61 17.08
N VAL A 258 6.96 -5.74 16.45
CA VAL A 258 6.74 -5.29 15.07
C VAL A 258 6.70 -3.77 15.00
N VAL A 259 6.00 -3.12 15.94
CA VAL A 259 5.94 -1.66 15.99
C VAL A 259 7.32 -1.04 16.24
N LYS A 260 8.17 -1.67 17.04
CA LYS A 260 9.56 -1.23 17.22
C LYS A 260 10.33 -1.17 15.89
N GLU A 261 10.23 -2.20 15.06
CA GLU A 261 10.88 -2.20 13.75
C GLU A 261 10.23 -1.21 12.78
N LEU A 262 8.91 -1.07 12.82
CA LEU A 262 8.21 -0.05 12.04
C LEU A 262 8.63 1.37 12.44
N ASN A 263 8.78 1.63 13.74
CA ASN A 263 9.20 2.92 14.25
C ASN A 263 10.64 3.25 13.82
N ARG A 264 11.53 2.26 13.82
CA ARG A 264 12.89 2.38 13.25
C ARG A 264 12.83 2.78 11.76
N ILE A 265 11.98 2.11 10.97
CA ILE A 265 11.82 2.40 9.54
C ILE A 265 11.31 3.83 9.33
N LEU A 266 10.33 4.25 10.13
CA LEU A 266 9.69 5.56 10.05
C LEU A 266 10.42 6.64 10.87
N CYS A 267 11.73 6.49 11.06
CA CYS A 267 12.58 7.50 11.71
C CYS A 267 12.09 7.94 13.11
N ASN A 268 11.68 6.99 13.95
CA ASN A 268 11.20 7.18 15.32
C ASN A 268 10.00 8.13 15.46
N SER A 269 9.10 8.12 14.47
CA SER A 269 7.95 9.04 14.41
C SER A 269 6.60 8.40 14.78
N ILE A 270 6.59 7.19 15.32
CA ILE A 270 5.40 6.58 15.96
C ILE A 270 5.39 6.99 17.44
N ARG A 271 4.26 7.54 17.89
CA ARG A 271 4.00 7.88 19.29
C ARG A 271 3.53 6.65 20.05
N TYR A 272 3.90 6.53 21.32
CA TYR A 272 3.48 5.43 22.19
C TYR A 272 2.53 5.98 23.24
N GLU A 273 1.36 5.35 23.36
CA GLU A 273 0.30 5.62 24.33
C GLU A 273 -0.10 4.34 25.08
#